data_AF-A0A539DLA5-F1
#
_entry.id   AF-A0A539DLA5-F1
#
_cell.length_a   1.000
_cell.length_b   1.000
_cell.length_c   1.000
_cell.angle_alpha   90.00
_cell.angle_beta   90.00
_cell.angle_gamma   90.00
#
_symmetry.space_group_name_H-M   'P 1'
#
loop_
_entity.id
_entity.type
_entity.pdbx_description
1 polymer ?
#
loop_
_entity_poly.entity_id
_entity_poly.type
_entity_poly.pdbx_seq_one_letter_code
_entity_poly.pdbx_strand_id
1 'polypeptide(L)'
;MAMLAFILLISALVLFIVSTRQWAIWMRGAVWAGGLLLLVVAWLLLGSSERDPELATALGDLAAKWNRPGESMLLRMLESNGATVARMILSLFDIFLFFAVLVGVLALVAFRPGEELENAIRPVMMGMIGAILGGVFALAMVGTGFGQREERQAYAGAASLETVHTAETLLLNGDLLRLRGIDAPEPGQICRLGTRVLDCSEESQRALRRILDGAYVMCALDRPKDAADTARRERIATCTAVKSGGEEFNVARRLVEEGYAVGIDGAFAAEAAEATARARGLSAWCAVRPDAWAQFTQAKKAAFRDKGDYPVGTPMMGTCAPPRVVTRRPKQGSTPVVRAPD
;
A
#
# COMPACT_ATOMS: atom_id res chain seq x y z
N MET A 1 1.72 -7.16 27.85
CA MET A 1 0.42 -7.84 28.06
C MET A 1 0.21 -9.01 27.09
N ALA A 2 0.31 -8.81 25.77
CA ALA A 2 0.13 -9.89 24.78
C ALA A 2 1.08 -11.10 24.95
N MET A 3 2.37 -10.88 25.23
CA MET A 3 3.32 -11.99 25.46
C MET A 3 2.98 -12.82 26.70
N LEU A 4 2.49 -12.18 27.76
CA LEU A 4 2.05 -12.87 28.98
C LEU A 4 0.80 -13.72 28.71
N ALA A 5 -0.20 -13.17 28.01
CA ALA A 5 -1.40 -13.92 27.64
C ALA A 5 -1.07 -15.13 26.75
N PHE A 6 -0.12 -14.99 25.83
CA PHE A 6 0.34 -16.09 24.99
C PHE A 6 1.01 -17.21 25.81
N ILE A 7 1.88 -16.85 26.76
CA ILE A 7 2.53 -17.82 27.66
C ILE A 7 1.47 -18.56 28.49
N LEU A 8 0.49 -17.84 29.06
CA LEU A 8 -0.60 -18.43 29.84
C LEU A 8 -1.43 -19.43 29.01
N LEU A 9 -1.68 -19.14 27.73
CA LEU A 9 -2.41 -20.01 26.82
C LEU A 9 -1.64 -21.30 26.51
N ILE A 10 -0.33 -21.19 26.25
CA ILE A 10 0.55 -22.37 26.09
C ILE A 10 0.56 -23.20 27.37
N SER A 11 0.69 -22.57 28.54
CA SER A 11 0.69 -23.26 29.83
C SER A 11 -0.64 -23.98 30.10
N ALA A 12 -1.79 -23.37 29.75
CA ALA A 12 -3.09 -24.02 29.84
C ALA A 12 -3.17 -25.28 28.95
N LEU A 13 -2.69 -25.17 27.70
CA LEU A 13 -2.67 -26.30 26.76
C LEU A 13 -1.81 -27.46 27.28
N VAL A 14 -0.63 -27.15 27.83
CA VAL A 14 0.27 -28.16 28.44
C VAL A 14 -0.43 -28.86 29.60
N LEU A 15 -1.13 -28.13 30.48
CA LEU A 15 -1.88 -28.75 31.58
C LEU A 15 -2.99 -29.69 31.09
N PHE A 16 -3.75 -29.31 30.05
CA PHE A 16 -4.75 -30.20 29.48
C PHE A 16 -4.15 -31.46 28.86
N ILE A 17 -3.00 -31.35 28.18
CA ILE A 17 -2.26 -32.50 27.67
C ILE A 17 -1.80 -33.39 28.83
N VAL A 18 -1.21 -32.82 29.89
CA VAL A 18 -0.77 -33.57 31.07
C VAL A 18 -1.93 -34.29 31.76
N SER A 19 -3.13 -33.70 31.78
CA SER A 19 -4.34 -34.33 32.34
C SER A 19 -4.76 -35.63 31.63
N THR A 20 -4.30 -35.88 30.41
CA THR A 20 -4.61 -37.14 29.69
C THR A 20 -3.94 -38.36 30.33
N ARG A 21 -2.89 -38.15 31.13
CA ARG A 21 -2.22 -39.22 31.86
C ARG A 21 -3.17 -39.87 32.88
N GLN A 22 -3.01 -41.18 33.11
CA GLN A 22 -3.83 -41.93 34.06
C GLN A 22 -3.47 -41.54 35.50
N TRP A 23 -4.12 -40.51 36.02
CA TRP A 23 -3.98 -40.05 37.40
C TRP A 23 -5.26 -40.31 38.19
N ALA A 24 -5.16 -40.24 39.52
CA ALA A 24 -6.34 -40.21 40.37
C ALA A 24 -7.27 -39.07 39.95
N ILE A 25 -8.59 -39.30 40.03
CA ILE A 25 -9.62 -38.37 39.53
C ILE A 25 -9.46 -36.96 40.11
N TRP A 26 -9.11 -36.86 41.39
CA TRP A 26 -8.91 -35.57 42.05
C TRP A 26 -7.69 -34.80 41.50
N MET A 27 -6.59 -35.49 41.16
CA MET A 27 -5.41 -34.87 40.55
C MET A 27 -5.73 -34.39 39.14
N ARG A 28 -6.47 -35.18 38.36
CA ARG A 28 -6.97 -34.75 37.04
C ARG A 28 -7.85 -33.51 37.15
N GLY A 29 -8.77 -33.49 38.13
CA GLY A 29 -9.62 -32.35 38.43
C GLY A 29 -8.81 -31.08 38.78
N ALA A 30 -7.76 -31.22 39.59
CA ALA A 30 -6.88 -30.10 39.95
C ALA A 30 -6.12 -29.54 38.74
N VAL A 31 -5.59 -30.40 37.86
CA VAL A 31 -4.92 -29.97 36.62
C VAL A 31 -5.88 -29.26 35.67
N TRP A 32 -7.11 -29.78 35.54
CA TRP A 32 -8.16 -29.14 34.75
C TRP A 32 -8.52 -27.76 35.28
N ALA A 33 -8.72 -27.64 36.59
CA ALA A 33 -9.02 -26.36 37.23
C ALA A 33 -7.89 -25.33 37.02
N GLY A 34 -6.63 -25.77 37.13
CA GLY A 34 -5.47 -24.93 36.84
C GLY A 34 -5.41 -24.49 35.38
N GLY A 35 -5.61 -25.41 34.44
CA GLY A 35 -5.64 -25.09 33.00
C GLY A 35 -6.76 -24.10 32.65
N LEU A 36 -7.96 -24.30 33.20
CA LEU A 36 -9.10 -23.41 33.00
C LEU A 36 -8.83 -22.01 33.57
N LEU A 37 -8.23 -21.92 34.76
CA LEU A 37 -7.87 -20.64 35.38
C LEU A 37 -6.91 -19.84 34.50
N LEU A 38 -5.84 -20.48 34.01
CA LEU A 38 -4.86 -19.83 33.12
C LEU A 38 -5.52 -19.33 31.83
N LEU A 39 -6.47 -20.09 31.28
CA LEU A 39 -7.19 -19.74 30.06
C LEU A 39 -8.11 -18.53 30.27
N VAL A 40 -8.83 -18.49 31.40
CA VAL A 40 -9.66 -17.33 31.79
C VAL A 40 -8.81 -16.08 32.01
N VAL A 41 -7.67 -16.20 32.69
CA VAL A 41 -6.75 -15.06 32.90
C VAL A 41 -6.16 -14.57 31.58
N ALA A 42 -5.76 -15.49 30.68
CA ALA A 42 -5.29 -15.13 29.35
C ALA A 42 -6.37 -14.40 28.54
N TRP A 43 -7.63 -14.85 28.63
CA TRP A 43 -8.77 -14.23 27.97
C TRP A 43 -9.04 -12.82 28.49
N LEU A 44 -9.05 -12.61 29.81
CA LEU A 44 -9.24 -11.29 30.41
C LEU A 44 -8.11 -10.31 30.03
N LEU A 45 -6.86 -10.77 30.00
CA LEU A 45 -5.71 -9.97 29.58
C LEU A 45 -5.73 -9.59 28.10
N LEU A 46 -6.33 -10.42 27.25
CA LEU A 46 -6.53 -10.13 25.82
C LEU A 46 -7.73 -9.20 25.60
N GLY A 47 -8.81 -9.38 26.36
CA GLY A 47 -10.01 -8.53 26.30
C GLY A 47 -9.79 -7.10 26.79
N SER A 48 -8.81 -6.86 27.65
CA SER A 48 -8.44 -5.51 28.11
C SER A 48 -7.50 -4.76 27.16
N SER A 49 -7.04 -5.40 26.08
CA SER A 49 -6.22 -4.77 25.04
C SER A 49 -7.13 -4.13 24.00
N GLU A 50 -6.91 -2.87 23.64
CA GLU A 50 -7.54 -2.17 22.50
C GLU A 50 -7.17 -2.83 21.16
N ARG A 51 -7.71 -4.02 20.89
CA ARG A 51 -7.67 -4.65 19.57
C ARG A 51 -9.07 -4.67 19.01
N ASP A 52 -9.16 -4.39 17.72
CA ASP A 52 -10.38 -4.59 16.94
C ASP A 52 -10.80 -6.06 17.08
N PRO A 53 -11.97 -6.34 17.68
CA PRO A 53 -12.39 -7.69 18.04
C PRO A 53 -12.94 -8.44 16.81
N GLU A 54 -12.34 -8.30 15.64
CA GLU A 54 -12.89 -8.80 14.36
C GLU A 54 -13.12 -10.31 14.37
N LEU A 55 -12.19 -11.11 14.90
CA LEU A 55 -12.36 -12.57 14.94
C LEU A 55 -13.39 -13.00 15.99
N ALA A 56 -13.35 -12.40 17.18
CA ALA A 56 -14.27 -12.75 18.26
C ALA A 56 -15.71 -12.35 17.93
N THR A 57 -15.90 -11.21 17.26
CA THR A 57 -17.20 -10.76 16.74
C THR A 57 -17.67 -11.61 15.57
N ALA A 58 -16.78 -11.95 14.61
CA ALA A 58 -17.13 -12.83 13.50
C ALA A 58 -17.51 -14.26 13.95
N LEU A 59 -16.78 -14.83 14.93
CA LEU A 59 -17.12 -16.12 15.53
C LEU A 59 -18.42 -16.03 16.36
N GLY A 60 -18.64 -14.92 17.08
CA GLY A 60 -19.89 -14.66 17.79
C GLY A 60 -21.10 -14.57 16.86
N ASP A 61 -20.96 -13.88 15.71
CA ASP A 61 -21.99 -13.76 14.69
C ASP A 61 -22.31 -15.12 14.04
N LEU A 62 -21.29 -15.94 13.76
CA LEU A 62 -21.47 -17.31 13.27
C LEU A 62 -22.23 -18.17 14.28
N ALA A 63 -21.85 -18.11 15.56
CA ALA A 63 -22.51 -18.87 16.61
C ALA A 63 -23.99 -18.45 16.78
N ALA A 64 -24.28 -17.15 16.72
CA ALA A 64 -25.64 -16.63 16.80
C ALA A 64 -26.50 -17.03 15.57
N LYS A 65 -25.88 -17.15 14.39
CA LYS A 65 -26.54 -17.50 13.13
C LYS A 65 -26.30 -18.95 12.69
N TRP A 66 -26.05 -19.86 13.64
CA TRP A 66 -25.74 -21.27 13.32
C TRP A 66 -26.80 -21.96 12.43
N ASN A 67 -28.08 -21.58 12.58
CA ASN A 67 -29.18 -22.10 11.78
C ASN A 67 -29.36 -21.41 10.40
N ARG A 68 -28.57 -20.37 10.10
CA ARG A 68 -28.56 -19.62 8.83
C ARG A 68 -27.13 -19.23 8.45
N PRO A 69 -26.24 -20.20 8.15
CA PRO A 69 -24.81 -19.94 8.03
C PRO A 69 -24.44 -18.97 6.90
N GLY A 70 -25.23 -18.89 5.81
CA GLY A 70 -25.00 -17.93 4.70
C GLY A 70 -25.23 -16.45 5.04
N GLU A 71 -25.83 -16.15 6.20
CA GLU A 71 -25.98 -14.79 6.72
C GLU A 71 -24.85 -14.39 7.68
N SER A 72 -23.93 -15.31 7.98
CA SER A 72 -22.80 -15.02 8.85
C SER A 72 -21.72 -14.20 8.13
N MET A 73 -21.17 -13.22 8.83
CA MET A 73 -20.10 -12.37 8.33
C MET A 73 -18.86 -13.21 7.96
N LEU A 74 -18.56 -14.25 8.74
CA LEU A 74 -17.43 -15.15 8.52
C LEU A 74 -17.58 -15.98 7.23
N LEU A 75 -18.76 -16.58 6.96
CA LEU A 75 -18.96 -17.31 5.70
C LEU A 75 -18.90 -16.40 4.49
N ARG A 76 -19.46 -15.18 4.57
CA ARG A 76 -19.42 -14.22 3.47
C ARG A 76 -17.99 -13.80 3.13
N MET A 77 -17.13 -13.63 4.15
CA MET A 77 -15.70 -13.37 3.96
C MET A 77 -14.96 -14.56 3.35
N LEU A 78 -15.30 -15.80 3.73
CA LEU A 78 -14.74 -17.00 3.10
C LEU A 78 -15.14 -17.09 1.62
N GLU A 79 -16.42 -16.85 1.33
CA GLU A 79 -16.99 -16.96 -0.01
C GLU A 79 -16.41 -15.90 -0.95
N SER A 80 -16.23 -14.66 -0.48
CA SER A 80 -15.59 -13.59 -1.27
C SER A 80 -14.12 -13.87 -1.58
N ASN A 81 -13.42 -14.64 -0.74
CA ASN A 81 -12.02 -15.02 -0.92
C ASN A 81 -11.84 -16.40 -1.56
N GLY A 82 -12.92 -17.03 -2.03
CA GLY A 82 -12.94 -18.42 -2.49
C GLY A 82 -11.88 -18.78 -3.53
N ALA A 83 -11.53 -17.86 -4.45
CA ALA A 83 -10.49 -18.10 -5.45
C ALA A 83 -9.07 -18.19 -4.86
N THR A 84 -8.77 -17.42 -3.81
CA THR A 84 -7.49 -17.47 -3.10
C THR A 84 -7.42 -18.72 -2.23
N VAL A 85 -8.51 -19.03 -1.51
CA VAL A 85 -8.64 -20.23 -0.71
C VAL A 85 -8.51 -21.50 -1.57
N ALA A 86 -9.14 -21.55 -2.75
CA ALA A 86 -9.06 -22.69 -3.66
C ALA A 86 -7.64 -22.97 -4.16
N ARG A 87 -6.88 -21.94 -4.54
CA ARG A 87 -5.46 -22.09 -4.95
C ARG A 87 -4.59 -22.63 -3.82
N MET A 88 -4.84 -22.17 -2.59
CA MET A 88 -4.11 -22.64 -1.41
C MET A 88 -4.48 -24.08 -1.04
N ILE A 89 -5.77 -24.45 -1.13
CA ILE A 89 -6.23 -25.84 -0.93
C ILE A 89 -5.57 -26.79 -1.91
N LEU A 90 -5.49 -26.43 -3.20
CA LEU A 90 -4.85 -27.28 -4.22
C LEU A 90 -3.37 -27.52 -3.95
N SER A 91 -2.63 -26.49 -3.50
CA SER A 91 -1.21 -26.63 -3.14
C SER A 91 -0.97 -27.48 -1.89
N LEU A 92 -1.99 -27.65 -1.03
CA LEU A 92 -1.88 -28.35 0.24
C LEU A 92 -2.55 -29.74 0.20
N PHE A 93 -3.27 -30.04 -0.88
CA PHE A 93 -3.96 -31.30 -1.08
C PHE A 93 -3.00 -32.49 -0.98
N ASP A 94 -1.80 -32.38 -1.55
CA ASP A 94 -0.79 -33.44 -1.49
C ASP A 94 -0.31 -33.73 -0.06
N ILE A 95 -0.17 -32.69 0.76
CA ILE A 95 0.23 -32.83 2.18
C ILE A 95 -0.89 -33.50 2.96
N PHE A 96 -2.14 -33.08 2.76
CA PHE A 96 -3.29 -33.70 3.42
C PHE A 96 -3.47 -35.16 3.00
N LEU A 97 -3.29 -35.46 1.71
CA LEU A 97 -3.36 -36.82 1.19
C LEU A 97 -2.29 -37.71 1.84
N PHE A 98 -1.05 -37.21 1.95
CA PHE A 98 0.04 -37.92 2.62
C PHE A 98 -0.30 -38.27 4.08
N PHE A 99 -0.78 -37.29 4.86
CA PHE A 99 -1.16 -37.52 6.25
C PHE A 99 -2.39 -38.42 6.40
N ALA A 100 -3.37 -38.29 5.49
CA ALA A 100 -4.56 -39.15 5.47
C ALA A 100 -4.18 -40.62 5.20
N VAL A 101 -3.26 -40.86 4.25
CA VAL A 101 -2.71 -42.21 4.00
C VAL A 101 -1.99 -42.73 5.23
N LEU A 102 -1.15 -41.92 5.88
CA LEU A 102 -0.43 -42.31 7.09
C LEU A 102 -1.38 -42.69 8.25
N VAL A 103 -2.41 -41.87 8.50
CA VAL A 103 -3.45 -42.15 9.49
C VAL A 103 -4.25 -43.40 9.12
N GLY A 104 -4.57 -43.59 7.83
CA GLY A 104 -5.25 -44.79 7.34
C GLY A 104 -4.43 -46.07 7.55
N VAL A 105 -3.12 -46.03 7.30
CA VAL A 105 -2.20 -47.16 7.57
C VAL A 105 -2.13 -47.44 9.07
N LEU A 106 -1.97 -46.42 9.91
CA LEU A 106 -1.95 -46.57 11.37
C LEU A 106 -3.26 -47.15 11.91
N ALA A 107 -4.41 -46.74 11.36
CA ALA A 107 -5.71 -47.31 11.68
C ALA A 107 -5.81 -48.80 11.30
N LEU A 108 -5.30 -49.19 10.13
CA LEU A 108 -5.26 -50.59 9.70
C LEU A 108 -4.33 -51.44 10.57
N VAL A 109 -3.20 -50.89 11.03
CA VAL A 109 -2.30 -51.57 11.98
C VAL A 109 -2.97 -51.75 13.34
N ALA A 110 -3.76 -50.76 13.80
CA ALA A 110 -4.51 -50.85 15.05
C ALA A 110 -5.62 -51.92 15.03
N PHE A 111 -6.13 -52.34 13.86
CA PHE A 111 -7.11 -53.44 13.74
C PHE A 111 -6.51 -54.84 13.95
N ARG A 112 -5.18 -54.98 14.08
CA ARG A 112 -4.58 -56.28 14.43
C ARG A 112 -4.79 -56.57 15.92
N PRO A 113 -5.35 -57.73 16.30
CA PRO A 113 -5.68 -58.01 17.69
C PRO A 113 -4.43 -58.08 18.59
N GLY A 114 -4.33 -57.18 19.57
CA GLY A 114 -3.29 -57.14 20.59
C GLY A 114 -3.33 -55.85 21.45
N GLU A 115 -3.55 -55.98 22.76
CA GLU A 115 -3.75 -54.84 23.69
C GLU A 115 -2.55 -53.87 23.74
N GLU A 116 -1.32 -54.39 23.70
CA GLU A 116 -0.08 -53.59 23.78
C GLU A 116 0.08 -52.64 22.57
N LEU A 117 -0.22 -53.14 21.38
CA LEU A 117 -0.07 -52.39 20.13
C LEU A 117 -1.17 -51.33 19.98
N GLU A 118 -2.40 -51.67 20.36
CA GLU A 118 -3.52 -50.72 20.34
C GLU A 118 -3.29 -49.55 21.33
N ASN A 119 -2.80 -49.85 22.54
CA ASN A 119 -2.48 -48.85 23.55
C ASN A 119 -1.32 -47.93 23.14
N ALA A 120 -0.35 -48.44 22.37
CA ALA A 120 0.75 -47.66 21.84
C ALA A 120 0.34 -46.74 20.66
N ILE A 121 -0.59 -47.20 19.80
CA ILE A 121 -0.98 -46.47 18.58
C ILE A 121 -2.04 -45.39 18.84
N ARG A 122 -2.96 -45.61 19.79
CA ARG A 122 -4.09 -44.69 20.06
C ARG A 122 -3.65 -43.24 20.40
N PRO A 123 -2.62 -42.98 21.22
CA PRO A 123 -2.14 -41.62 21.49
C PRO A 123 -1.54 -40.95 20.26
N VAL A 124 -0.79 -41.71 19.45
CA VAL A 124 -0.19 -41.23 18.20
C VAL A 124 -1.27 -40.84 17.21
N MET A 125 -2.31 -41.67 17.06
CA MET A 125 -3.46 -41.38 16.22
C MET A 125 -4.21 -40.11 16.64
N MET A 126 -4.48 -39.94 17.94
CA MET A 126 -5.14 -38.72 18.45
C MET A 126 -4.26 -37.47 18.24
N GLY A 127 -2.94 -37.58 18.44
CA GLY A 127 -2.00 -36.48 18.18
C GLY A 127 -1.95 -36.08 16.71
N MET A 128 -1.94 -37.05 15.80
CA MET A 128 -1.93 -36.83 14.35
C MET A 128 -3.24 -36.19 13.88
N ILE A 129 -4.39 -36.66 14.35
CA ILE A 129 -5.70 -36.06 14.05
C ILE A 129 -5.74 -34.60 14.55
N GLY A 130 -5.26 -34.34 15.77
CA GLY A 130 -5.17 -32.99 16.32
C GLY A 130 -4.26 -32.07 15.51
N ALA A 131 -3.10 -32.55 15.06
CA ALA A 131 -2.16 -31.80 14.23
C ALA A 131 -2.75 -31.48 12.84
N ILE A 132 -3.46 -32.44 12.22
CA ILE A 132 -4.13 -32.24 10.93
C ILE A 132 -5.24 -31.18 11.08
N LEU A 133 -6.13 -31.33 12.05
CA LEU A 133 -7.22 -30.37 12.29
C LEU A 133 -6.71 -28.98 12.64
N GLY A 134 -5.68 -28.88 13.50
CA GLY A 134 -5.03 -27.63 13.84
C GLY A 134 -4.35 -26.96 12.64
N GLY A 135 -3.70 -27.75 11.79
CA GLY A 135 -3.10 -27.29 10.54
C GLY A 135 -4.15 -26.75 9.55
N VAL A 136 -5.23 -27.50 9.30
CA VAL A 136 -6.37 -27.05 8.48
C VAL A 136 -6.94 -25.74 9.01
N PHE A 137 -7.16 -25.64 10.32
CA PHE A 137 -7.70 -24.43 10.95
C PHE A 137 -6.75 -23.23 10.81
N ALA A 138 -5.46 -23.40 11.07
CA ALA A 138 -4.46 -22.34 10.90
C ALA A 138 -4.38 -21.88 9.43
N LEU A 139 -4.44 -22.81 8.48
CA LEU A 139 -4.43 -22.51 7.05
C LEU A 139 -5.72 -21.82 6.59
N ALA A 140 -6.88 -22.21 7.11
CA ALA A 140 -8.14 -21.51 6.87
C ALA A 140 -8.10 -20.09 7.45
N MET A 141 -7.48 -19.90 8.62
CA MET A 141 -7.29 -18.58 9.22
C MET A 141 -6.38 -17.69 8.34
N VAL A 142 -5.27 -18.23 7.84
CA VAL A 142 -4.39 -17.52 6.90
C VAL A 142 -5.09 -17.24 5.57
N GLY A 143 -5.80 -18.22 5.02
CA GLY A 143 -6.53 -18.10 3.75
C GLY A 143 -7.72 -17.14 3.80
N THR A 144 -8.25 -16.85 4.99
CA THR A 144 -9.32 -15.84 5.22
C THR A 144 -8.78 -14.42 5.42
N GLY A 145 -7.45 -14.24 5.40
CA GLY A 145 -6.82 -12.92 5.57
C GLY A 145 -6.61 -12.50 7.02
N PHE A 146 -6.90 -13.36 8.00
CA PHE A 146 -6.55 -13.11 9.39
C PHE A 146 -5.04 -13.28 9.58
N GLY A 147 -4.32 -12.17 9.74
CA GLY A 147 -2.88 -12.15 10.07
C GLY A 147 -1.93 -11.83 8.92
N GLN A 148 -2.40 -11.79 7.67
CA GLN A 148 -1.65 -11.22 6.55
C GLN A 148 -2.33 -9.97 6.03
N ARG A 149 -2.06 -8.84 6.69
CA ARG A 149 -2.07 -7.53 6.02
C ARG A 149 -0.67 -7.29 5.46
N GLU A 150 -0.22 -8.12 4.52
CA GLU A 150 0.87 -7.71 3.65
C GLU A 150 0.24 -6.78 2.61
N GLU A 151 0.24 -5.49 2.96
CA GLU A 151 -0.27 -4.37 2.18
C GLU A 151 0.41 -4.26 0.81
N ARG A 152 0.03 -5.10 -0.15
CA ARG A 152 -0.17 -4.58 -1.50
C ARG A 152 -1.55 -3.95 -1.52
N GLN A 153 -1.64 -2.74 -0.95
CA GLN A 153 -2.78 -1.86 -1.19
C GLN A 153 -2.76 -1.50 -2.67
N ALA A 154 -3.39 -2.34 -3.48
CA ALA A 154 -3.68 -2.06 -4.87
C ALA A 154 -4.95 -1.22 -4.90
N TYR A 155 -4.84 -0.03 -5.44
CA TYR A 155 -5.95 0.88 -5.66
C TYR A 155 -6.41 0.71 -7.09
N ALA A 156 -7.71 0.57 -7.31
CA ALA A 156 -8.24 0.45 -8.65
C ALA A 156 -9.63 1.08 -8.76
N GLY A 157 -9.94 1.60 -9.93
CA GLY A 157 -11.25 2.17 -10.23
C GLY A 157 -11.34 2.72 -11.63
N ALA A 158 -12.57 2.88 -12.13
CA ALA A 158 -12.81 3.63 -13.34
C ALA A 158 -12.45 5.10 -13.11
N ALA A 159 -11.69 5.69 -14.03
CA ALA A 159 -11.38 7.11 -13.98
C ALA A 159 -12.65 7.94 -14.14
N SER A 160 -12.80 8.93 -13.28
CA SER A 160 -13.83 9.96 -13.32
C SER A 160 -13.18 11.34 -13.24
N LEU A 161 -13.97 12.40 -13.38
CA LEU A 161 -13.50 13.78 -13.22
C LEU A 161 -12.85 14.02 -11.84
N GLU A 162 -13.31 13.32 -10.81
CA GLU A 162 -12.83 13.45 -9.43
C GLU A 162 -11.55 12.62 -9.17
N THR A 163 -11.20 11.69 -10.06
CA THR A 163 -10.00 10.86 -9.92
C THR A 163 -8.71 11.66 -9.99
N VAL A 164 -8.70 12.82 -10.66
CA VAL A 164 -7.53 13.70 -10.74
C VAL A 164 -7.64 14.81 -9.70
N HIS A 165 -6.86 14.70 -8.62
CA HIS A 165 -6.83 15.69 -7.54
C HIS A 165 -5.91 16.87 -7.86
N THR A 166 -4.68 16.59 -8.32
CA THR A 166 -3.69 17.59 -8.76
C THR A 166 -3.01 17.14 -10.05
N ALA A 167 -2.00 17.88 -10.50
CA ALA A 167 -1.25 17.58 -11.73
C ALA A 167 -0.39 16.29 -11.61
N GLU A 168 -0.16 15.78 -10.40
CA GLU A 168 0.55 14.51 -10.15
C GLU A 168 -0.13 13.60 -9.11
N THR A 169 -1.27 14.01 -8.53
CA THR A 169 -1.97 13.23 -7.49
C THR A 169 -3.32 12.74 -7.98
N LEU A 170 -3.57 11.44 -7.84
CA LEU A 170 -4.85 10.80 -8.09
C LEU A 170 -5.61 10.54 -6.78
N LEU A 171 -6.93 10.66 -6.80
CA LEU A 171 -7.82 10.26 -5.71
C LEU A 171 -8.49 8.93 -6.09
N LEU A 172 -8.14 7.86 -5.39
CA LEU A 172 -8.73 6.54 -5.59
C LEU A 172 -9.10 5.92 -4.25
N ASN A 173 -10.33 5.43 -4.13
CA ASN A 173 -10.86 4.80 -2.92
C ASN A 173 -10.69 5.66 -1.64
N GLY A 174 -10.73 6.99 -1.80
CA GLY A 174 -10.57 7.96 -0.69
C GLY A 174 -9.13 8.33 -0.35
N ASP A 175 -8.13 7.69 -0.97
CA ASP A 175 -6.72 7.96 -0.75
C ASP A 175 -6.11 8.83 -1.85
N LEU A 176 -5.21 9.73 -1.45
CA LEU A 176 -4.40 10.54 -2.36
C LEU A 176 -3.12 9.80 -2.74
N LEU A 177 -2.96 9.54 -4.02
CA LEU A 177 -1.86 8.77 -4.61
C LEU A 177 -1.04 9.66 -5.53
N ARG A 178 0.15 10.04 -5.10
CA ARG A 178 1.11 10.81 -5.91
C ARG A 178 1.84 9.89 -6.86
N LEU A 179 1.85 10.25 -8.14
CA LEU A 179 2.50 9.51 -9.22
C LEU A 179 4.01 9.47 -9.01
N ARG A 180 4.59 8.26 -9.02
CA ARG A 180 6.02 8.05 -8.84
C ARG A 180 6.83 8.51 -10.06
N GLY A 181 8.00 9.10 -9.77
CA GLY A 181 9.04 9.37 -10.77
C GLY A 181 8.81 10.63 -11.59
N ILE A 182 7.81 11.44 -11.26
CA ILE A 182 7.55 12.71 -11.92
C ILE A 182 7.42 13.84 -10.90
N ASP A 183 7.62 15.06 -11.39
CA ASP A 183 7.30 16.31 -10.74
C ASP A 183 6.39 17.09 -11.70
N ALA A 184 5.22 17.49 -11.23
CA ALA A 184 4.27 18.24 -12.04
C ALA A 184 4.18 19.71 -11.59
N PRO A 185 3.67 20.63 -12.42
CA PRO A 185 3.62 22.04 -12.06
C PRO A 185 2.79 22.31 -10.79
N GLU A 186 3.38 23.12 -9.91
CA GLU A 186 2.78 23.51 -8.63
C GLU A 186 1.52 24.37 -8.83
N PRO A 187 0.53 24.32 -7.92
CA PRO A 187 -0.66 25.18 -8.00
C PRO A 187 -0.29 26.67 -8.14
N GLY A 188 -0.85 27.35 -9.14
CA GLY A 188 -0.56 28.75 -9.43
C GLY A 188 0.76 29.01 -10.17
N GLN A 189 1.50 27.97 -10.56
CA GLN A 189 2.72 28.08 -11.35
C GLN A 189 2.42 28.60 -12.75
N ILE A 190 3.22 29.55 -13.23
CA ILE A 190 3.00 30.21 -14.52
C ILE A 190 3.91 29.66 -15.61
N CYS A 191 3.34 29.44 -16.79
CA CYS A 191 4.03 29.07 -18.02
C CYS A 191 3.92 30.24 -19.00
N ARG A 192 4.97 30.46 -19.80
CA ARG A 192 5.04 31.59 -20.74
C ARG A 192 5.32 31.15 -22.16
N LEU A 193 4.69 31.81 -23.12
CA LEU A 193 4.99 31.68 -24.54
C LEU A 193 4.96 33.07 -25.19
N GLY A 194 6.14 33.70 -25.25
CA GLY A 194 6.26 35.11 -25.61
C GLY A 194 5.59 36.01 -24.56
N THR A 195 4.56 36.75 -24.96
CA THR A 195 3.73 37.58 -24.08
C THR A 195 2.58 36.83 -23.42
N ARG A 196 2.25 35.62 -23.90
CA ARG A 196 1.17 34.80 -23.34
C ARG A 196 1.61 34.14 -22.05
N VAL A 197 0.68 34.09 -21.09
CA VAL A 197 0.85 33.42 -19.79
C VAL A 197 -0.34 32.49 -19.54
N LEU A 198 -0.08 31.37 -18.88
CA LEU A 198 -1.13 30.45 -18.40
C LEU A 198 -0.73 29.81 -17.07
N ASP A 199 -1.70 29.21 -16.38
CA ASP A 199 -1.45 28.36 -15.21
C ASP A 199 -1.03 26.95 -15.68
N CYS A 200 0.23 26.61 -15.45
CA CYS A 200 0.79 25.31 -15.86
C CYS A 200 0.10 24.15 -15.15
N SER A 201 -0.29 24.34 -13.89
CA SER A 201 -0.85 23.27 -13.06
C SER A 201 -2.23 22.91 -13.55
N GLU A 202 -3.06 23.91 -13.88
CA GLU A 202 -4.37 23.67 -14.47
C GLU A 202 -4.29 22.94 -15.81
N GLU A 203 -3.38 23.35 -16.71
CA GLU A 203 -3.22 22.67 -18.00
C GLU A 203 -2.72 21.24 -17.84
N SER A 204 -1.80 21.00 -16.93
CA SER A 204 -1.30 19.65 -16.62
C SER A 204 -2.41 18.76 -16.02
N GLN A 205 -3.23 19.29 -15.10
CA GLN A 205 -4.41 18.59 -14.58
C GLN A 205 -5.42 18.25 -15.68
N ARG A 206 -5.71 19.19 -16.59
CA ARG A 206 -6.60 18.94 -17.73
C ARG A 206 -6.04 17.89 -18.67
N ALA A 207 -4.72 17.86 -18.87
CA ALA A 207 -4.07 16.80 -19.64
C ALA A 207 -4.19 15.44 -18.95
N LEU A 208 -3.92 15.36 -17.65
CA LEU A 208 -4.06 14.12 -16.88
C LEU A 208 -5.50 13.58 -16.93
N ARG A 209 -6.51 14.45 -16.80
CA ARG A 209 -7.92 14.06 -16.99
C ARG A 209 -8.19 13.49 -18.40
N ARG A 210 -7.67 14.12 -19.46
CA ARG A 210 -7.81 13.62 -20.84
C ARG A 210 -7.10 12.28 -21.06
N ILE A 211 -5.92 12.10 -20.47
CA ILE A 211 -5.16 10.85 -20.53
C ILE A 211 -5.97 9.71 -19.92
N LEU A 212 -6.57 9.96 -18.75
CA LEU A 212 -7.35 8.97 -18.00
C LEU A 212 -8.81 8.84 -18.45
N ASP A 213 -9.30 9.72 -19.32
CA ASP A 213 -10.69 9.69 -19.76
C ASP A 213 -11.07 8.33 -20.39
N GLY A 214 -12.13 7.72 -19.85
CA GLY A 214 -12.60 6.37 -20.21
C GLY A 214 -11.67 5.23 -19.83
N ALA A 215 -10.65 5.46 -18.98
CA ALA A 215 -9.71 4.44 -18.56
C ALA A 215 -10.10 3.78 -17.23
N TYR A 216 -9.69 2.53 -17.04
CA TYR A 216 -9.62 1.88 -15.74
C TYR A 216 -8.20 2.04 -15.20
N VAL A 217 -8.06 2.58 -13.99
CA VAL A 217 -6.78 2.91 -13.38
C VAL A 217 -6.45 1.91 -12.29
N MET A 218 -5.19 1.50 -12.22
CA MET A 218 -4.65 0.61 -11.20
C MET A 218 -3.36 1.23 -10.65
N CYS A 219 -3.27 1.36 -9.33
CA CYS A 219 -2.10 1.90 -8.65
C CYS A 219 -1.61 0.93 -7.58
N ALA A 220 -0.29 0.76 -7.49
CA ALA A 220 0.36 -0.04 -6.46
C ALA A 220 1.39 0.80 -5.69
N LEU A 221 1.44 0.60 -4.38
CA LEU A 221 2.53 1.09 -3.55
C LEU A 221 3.76 0.19 -3.77
N ASP A 222 4.92 0.76 -4.11
CA ASP A 222 6.11 -0.06 -4.38
C ASP A 222 6.81 -0.49 -3.08
N ARG A 223 6.66 0.27 -1.97
CA ARG A 223 7.24 -0.08 -0.66
C ARG A 223 6.29 0.26 0.50
N PRO A 224 6.27 -0.53 1.58
CA PRO A 224 5.52 -0.22 2.80
C PRO A 224 5.95 1.11 3.46
N LYS A 225 7.22 1.52 3.29
CA LYS A 225 7.73 2.81 3.80
C LYS A 225 7.25 4.02 3.00
N ASP A 226 6.77 3.84 1.77
CA ASP A 226 6.23 4.94 0.96
C ASP A 226 4.81 5.34 1.43
N ALA A 227 4.21 4.56 2.35
CA ALA A 227 3.02 4.93 3.12
C ALA A 227 3.36 5.80 4.35
N ALA A 228 4.64 5.97 4.69
CA ALA A 228 5.09 6.52 5.97
C ALA A 228 5.69 7.93 5.90
N ASP A 229 5.62 8.62 4.76
CA ASP A 229 5.93 10.06 4.74
C ASP A 229 4.75 10.85 5.33
N THR A 230 4.64 10.82 6.66
CA THR A 230 3.59 11.51 7.43
C THR A 230 3.58 13.02 7.24
N ALA A 231 4.61 13.61 6.59
CA ALA A 231 4.65 15.02 6.25
C ALA A 231 3.78 15.37 5.03
N ARG A 232 3.50 14.39 4.14
CA ARG A 232 2.58 14.57 3.01
C ARG A 232 1.40 13.63 3.18
N ARG A 233 0.17 14.14 3.09
CA ARG A 233 -1.06 13.33 3.14
C ARG A 233 -1.22 12.39 1.92
N GLU A 234 -0.22 12.32 1.05
CA GLU A 234 -0.24 11.62 -0.23
C GLU A 234 0.74 10.44 -0.20
N ARG A 235 0.31 9.29 -0.73
CA ARG A 235 1.11 8.07 -0.83
C ARG A 235 1.75 7.97 -2.20
N ILE A 236 3.02 7.59 -2.29
CA ILE A 236 3.71 7.48 -3.59
C ILE A 236 3.38 6.13 -4.25
N ALA A 237 2.78 6.17 -5.44
CA ALA A 237 2.31 4.98 -6.14
C ALA A 237 2.75 4.93 -7.61
N THR A 238 2.91 3.72 -8.11
CA THR A 238 3.08 3.45 -9.54
C THR A 238 1.69 3.14 -10.09
N CYS A 239 1.20 4.00 -10.98
CA CYS A 239 -0.13 3.88 -11.57
C CYS A 239 -0.06 3.52 -13.05
N THR A 240 -0.84 2.52 -13.44
CA THR A 240 -1.11 2.16 -14.83
C THR A 240 -2.60 2.36 -15.14
N ALA A 241 -2.90 2.54 -16.42
CA ALA A 241 -4.27 2.73 -16.89
C ALA A 241 -4.48 1.99 -18.21
N VAL A 242 -5.71 1.52 -18.42
CA VAL A 242 -6.11 0.81 -19.63
C VAL A 242 -7.46 1.35 -20.10
N LYS A 243 -7.58 1.64 -21.40
CA LYS A 243 -8.85 2.01 -22.04
C LYS A 243 -9.51 0.77 -22.65
N SER A 244 -10.82 0.81 -22.86
CA SER A 244 -11.53 -0.32 -23.48
C SER A 244 -10.91 -0.70 -24.82
N GLY A 245 -10.41 -1.93 -24.95
CA GLY A 245 -9.74 -2.44 -26.15
C GLY A 245 -8.35 -1.86 -26.43
N GLY A 246 -7.78 -1.07 -25.52
CA GLY A 246 -6.45 -0.49 -25.63
C GLY A 246 -5.39 -1.26 -24.81
N GLU A 247 -4.12 -0.92 -25.02
CA GLU A 247 -3.03 -1.43 -24.21
C GLU A 247 -2.91 -0.69 -22.87
N GLU A 248 -2.42 -1.39 -21.85
CA GLU A 248 -2.09 -0.80 -20.57
C GLU A 248 -0.87 0.14 -20.71
N PHE A 249 -0.93 1.31 -20.07
CA PHE A 249 0.17 2.26 -20.05
C PHE A 249 0.45 2.82 -18.66
N ASN A 250 1.70 3.14 -18.37
CA ASN A 250 2.10 3.87 -17.16
C ASN A 250 1.65 5.34 -17.25
N VAL A 251 0.87 5.79 -16.28
CA VAL A 251 0.24 7.13 -16.27
C VAL A 251 1.29 8.23 -16.18
N ALA A 252 2.27 8.08 -15.30
CA ALA A 252 3.33 9.05 -15.07
C ALA A 252 4.20 9.23 -16.33
N ARG A 253 4.61 8.10 -16.94
CA ARG A 253 5.32 8.09 -18.23
C ARG A 253 4.54 8.82 -19.32
N ARG A 254 3.25 8.51 -19.47
CA ARG A 254 2.38 9.13 -20.48
C ARG A 254 2.28 10.64 -20.28
N LEU A 255 2.21 11.12 -19.04
CA LEU A 255 2.15 12.55 -18.73
C LEU A 255 3.45 13.28 -19.13
N VAL A 256 4.61 12.65 -18.93
CA VAL A 256 5.92 13.16 -19.40
C VAL A 256 6.02 13.12 -20.92
N GLU A 257 5.59 12.02 -21.55
CA GLU A 257 5.59 11.84 -23.01
C GLU A 257 4.72 12.88 -23.75
N GLU A 258 3.63 13.33 -23.10
CA GLU A 258 2.75 14.40 -23.59
C GLU A 258 3.25 15.81 -23.20
N GLY A 259 4.34 15.90 -22.43
CA GLY A 259 5.00 17.16 -22.08
C GLY A 259 4.32 17.96 -20.97
N TYR A 260 3.59 17.32 -20.05
CA TYR A 260 2.86 18.00 -18.95
C TYR A 260 3.48 17.81 -17.57
N ALA A 261 4.54 17.01 -17.46
CA ALA A 261 5.33 16.81 -16.25
C ALA A 261 6.81 16.60 -16.60
N VAL A 262 7.69 16.70 -15.62
CA VAL A 262 9.12 16.36 -15.76
C VAL A 262 9.44 15.11 -14.97
N GLY A 263 10.38 14.31 -15.46
CA GLY A 263 10.89 13.16 -14.72
C GLY A 263 11.86 13.57 -13.60
N ILE A 264 11.78 12.89 -12.46
CA ILE A 264 12.71 13.04 -11.33
C ILE A 264 13.82 11.98 -11.43
N ASP A 265 15.05 12.32 -11.05
CA ASP A 265 16.20 11.40 -11.00
C ASP A 265 16.46 10.63 -12.31
N GLY A 266 16.14 11.25 -13.45
CA GLY A 266 16.33 10.67 -14.78
C GLY A 266 15.22 9.72 -15.23
N ALA A 267 14.14 9.56 -14.46
CA ALA A 267 12.96 8.84 -14.91
C ALA A 267 12.39 9.44 -16.20
N PHE A 268 11.98 8.58 -17.13
CA PHE A 268 11.35 8.98 -18.39
C PHE A 268 12.13 10.01 -19.23
N ALA A 269 13.47 9.97 -19.16
CA ALA A 269 14.33 10.96 -19.82
C ALA A 269 14.18 10.95 -21.35
N ALA A 270 13.96 9.78 -21.96
CA ALA A 270 13.76 9.66 -23.39
C ALA A 270 12.44 10.32 -23.83
N GLU A 271 11.36 10.06 -23.08
CA GLU A 271 10.03 10.64 -23.29
C GLU A 271 10.06 12.15 -23.09
N ALA A 272 10.77 12.65 -22.08
CA ALA A 272 10.94 14.09 -21.83
C ALA A 272 11.71 14.79 -22.96
N ALA A 273 12.77 14.15 -23.48
CA ALA A 273 13.55 14.67 -24.61
C ALA A 273 12.68 14.73 -25.88
N GLU A 274 11.90 13.68 -26.15
CA GLU A 274 10.99 13.63 -27.29
C GLU A 274 9.86 14.66 -27.19
N ALA A 275 9.25 14.79 -26.00
CA ALA A 275 8.24 15.80 -25.73
C ALA A 275 8.78 17.22 -25.99
N THR A 276 10.02 17.50 -25.58
CA THR A 276 10.69 18.80 -25.82
C THR A 276 10.99 19.00 -27.31
N ALA A 277 11.58 18.00 -27.98
CA ALA A 277 11.92 18.07 -29.40
C ALA A 277 10.69 18.32 -30.29
N ARG A 278 9.52 17.79 -29.88
CA ARG A 278 8.25 17.98 -30.59
C ARG A 278 7.38 19.11 -30.06
N ALA A 279 7.85 19.87 -29.06
CA ALA A 279 7.07 20.93 -28.41
C ALA A 279 5.64 20.46 -27.99
N ARG A 280 5.54 19.30 -27.34
CA ARG A 280 4.27 18.76 -26.81
C ARG A 280 3.86 19.45 -25.51
N GLY A 281 2.56 19.73 -25.35
CA GLY A 281 2.00 20.22 -24.09
C GLY A 281 2.73 21.44 -23.54
N LEU A 282 3.17 21.37 -22.28
CA LEU A 282 3.91 22.44 -21.61
C LEU A 282 5.38 22.53 -22.04
N SER A 283 5.93 21.54 -22.75
CA SER A 283 7.31 21.62 -23.27
C SER A 283 7.47 22.70 -24.36
N ALA A 284 6.37 23.07 -25.04
CA ALA A 284 6.31 24.22 -25.94
C ALA A 284 6.39 25.57 -25.21
N TRP A 285 6.13 25.56 -23.89
CA TRP A 285 6.10 26.76 -23.06
C TRP A 285 7.41 26.88 -22.29
N CYS A 286 7.77 28.11 -21.96
CA CYS A 286 8.82 28.36 -20.99
C CYS A 286 8.24 28.32 -19.58
N ALA A 287 8.72 27.41 -18.75
CA ALA A 287 8.40 27.41 -17.33
C ALA A 287 9.64 27.07 -16.49
N VAL A 288 9.66 27.56 -15.26
CA VAL A 288 10.64 27.11 -14.27
C VAL A 288 10.28 25.69 -13.86
N ARG A 289 11.26 24.80 -13.67
CA ARG A 289 10.99 23.43 -13.21
C ARG A 289 10.29 23.45 -11.83
N PRO A 290 9.34 22.55 -11.53
CA PRO A 290 8.49 22.71 -10.34
C PRO A 290 9.28 22.73 -9.01
N ASP A 291 10.24 21.82 -8.82
CA ASP A 291 11.22 21.82 -7.72
C ASP A 291 11.93 23.18 -7.49
N ALA A 292 12.31 23.87 -8.57
CA ALA A 292 12.94 25.19 -8.53
C ALA A 292 11.92 26.32 -8.30
N TRP A 293 10.72 26.19 -8.87
CA TRP A 293 9.61 27.14 -8.69
C TRP A 293 9.13 27.17 -7.24
N ALA A 294 9.07 26.02 -6.57
CA ALA A 294 8.71 25.91 -5.16
C ALA A 294 9.64 26.77 -4.27
N GLN A 295 10.91 26.91 -4.65
CA GLN A 295 11.93 27.68 -3.93
C GLN A 295 11.93 29.19 -4.29
N PHE A 296 11.18 29.62 -5.30
CA PHE A 296 11.14 31.03 -5.69
C PHE A 296 10.39 31.89 -4.66
N THR A 297 10.96 33.05 -4.34
CA THR A 297 10.23 34.10 -3.60
C THR A 297 9.11 34.68 -4.44
N GLN A 298 8.11 35.30 -3.81
CA GLN A 298 7.00 35.93 -4.53
C GLN A 298 7.47 36.99 -5.54
N ALA A 299 8.51 37.76 -5.20
CA ALA A 299 9.12 38.71 -6.13
C ALA A 299 9.71 38.03 -7.38
N LYS A 300 10.36 36.87 -7.24
CA LYS A 300 10.87 36.09 -8.38
C LYS A 300 9.73 35.50 -9.21
N LYS A 301 8.69 34.96 -8.56
CA LYS A 301 7.48 34.44 -9.24
C LYS A 301 6.78 35.54 -10.04
N ALA A 302 6.65 36.75 -9.48
CA ALA A 302 6.09 37.92 -10.16
C ALA A 302 6.99 38.39 -11.32
N ALA A 303 8.30 38.49 -11.12
CA ALA A 303 9.23 38.88 -12.19
C ALA A 303 9.19 37.90 -13.38
N PHE A 304 9.11 36.59 -13.11
CA PHE A 304 8.91 35.59 -14.15
C PHE A 304 7.55 35.77 -14.83
N ARG A 305 6.47 35.88 -14.04
CA ARG A 305 5.10 36.08 -14.56
C ARG A 305 4.98 37.31 -15.45
N ASP A 306 5.61 38.43 -15.10
CA ASP A 306 5.37 39.70 -15.79
C ASP A 306 6.32 39.90 -16.97
N LYS A 307 7.60 39.55 -16.78
CA LYS A 307 8.69 39.88 -17.72
C LYS A 307 9.37 38.67 -18.33
N GLY A 308 9.09 37.47 -17.82
CA GLY A 308 9.85 36.27 -18.16
C GLY A 308 11.27 36.27 -17.59
N ASP A 309 11.53 37.07 -16.55
CA ASP A 309 12.84 37.18 -15.94
C ASP A 309 13.07 36.03 -14.93
N TYR A 310 14.21 35.37 -15.03
CA TYR A 310 14.64 34.33 -14.10
C TYR A 310 16.17 34.32 -13.93
N PRO A 311 16.69 33.88 -12.77
CA PRO A 311 18.14 33.80 -12.54
C PRO A 311 18.84 32.86 -13.52
N VAL A 312 20.06 33.21 -13.94
CA VAL A 312 20.93 32.33 -14.72
C VAL A 312 21.17 31.03 -13.94
N GLY A 313 21.13 29.88 -14.64
CA GLY A 313 21.28 28.56 -14.02
C GLY A 313 20.02 28.01 -13.36
N THR A 314 18.89 28.73 -13.42
CA THR A 314 17.60 28.17 -12.97
C THR A 314 17.24 26.97 -13.86
N PRO A 315 16.90 25.81 -13.27
CA PRO A 315 16.36 24.70 -14.02
C PRO A 315 15.02 25.07 -14.65
N MET A 316 14.93 24.93 -15.97
CA MET A 316 13.73 25.22 -16.75
C MET A 316 13.11 23.92 -17.26
N MET A 317 11.81 23.94 -17.48
CA MET A 317 11.08 22.96 -18.27
C MET A 317 10.56 23.63 -19.55
N GLY A 318 10.62 22.89 -20.66
CA GLY A 318 10.20 23.36 -21.97
C GLY A 318 11.13 24.38 -22.62
N THR A 319 10.58 25.17 -23.54
CA THR A 319 11.36 25.98 -24.49
C THR A 319 11.45 27.43 -24.01
N CYS A 320 12.56 27.77 -23.35
CA CYS A 320 12.82 29.11 -22.80
C CYS A 320 13.83 29.91 -23.63
N ALA A 321 13.52 31.18 -23.88
CA ALA A 321 14.52 32.14 -24.35
C ALA A 321 15.53 32.40 -23.22
N PRO A 322 16.83 32.58 -23.52
CA PRO A 322 17.87 32.76 -22.50
C PRO A 322 17.53 33.91 -21.54
N PRO A 323 17.89 33.79 -20.26
CA PRO A 323 17.58 34.79 -19.26
C PRO A 323 18.17 36.14 -19.65
N ARG A 324 17.40 37.22 -19.49
CA ARG A 324 17.92 38.57 -19.72
C ARG A 324 18.99 38.85 -18.67
N VAL A 325 20.24 38.97 -19.12
CA VAL A 325 21.34 39.43 -18.26
C VAL A 325 21.08 40.90 -17.93
N VAL A 326 20.51 41.15 -16.74
CA VAL A 326 20.45 42.50 -16.21
C VAL A 326 21.85 42.87 -15.76
N THR A 327 22.63 43.49 -16.64
CA THR A 327 23.87 44.15 -16.24
C THR A 327 23.48 45.22 -15.22
N ARG A 328 23.85 45.02 -13.95
CA ARG A 328 23.76 46.08 -12.95
C ARG A 328 24.62 47.23 -13.50
N ARG A 329 23.98 48.33 -13.93
CA ARG A 329 24.69 49.58 -14.20
C ARG A 329 25.57 49.87 -12.98
N PRO A 330 26.89 50.10 -13.13
CA PRO A 330 27.71 50.53 -12.01
C PRO A 330 27.05 51.78 -11.42
N LYS A 331 26.91 51.84 -10.09
CA LYS A 331 26.57 53.10 -9.43
C LYS A 331 27.56 54.14 -9.94
N GLN A 332 27.08 55.17 -10.64
CA GLN A 332 27.90 56.32 -11.02
C GLN A 332 28.48 56.88 -9.71
N GLY A 333 29.77 56.59 -9.50
CA GLY A 333 30.52 57.16 -8.40
C GLY A 333 30.46 58.68 -8.54
N SER A 334 30.09 59.33 -7.45
CA SER A 334 30.11 60.78 -7.28
C SER A 334 31.40 61.38 -7.85
N THR A 335 31.24 62.36 -8.73
CA THR A 335 32.30 63.22 -9.26
C THR A 335 33.17 63.72 -8.10
N PRO A 336 34.50 63.54 -8.11
CA PRO A 336 35.35 64.14 -7.10
C PRO A 336 35.36 65.66 -7.31
N VAL A 337 35.02 66.39 -6.25
CA VAL A 337 35.15 67.85 -6.19
C VAL A 337 36.64 68.18 -6.19
N VAL A 338 37.14 68.72 -7.29
CA VAL A 338 38.48 69.30 -7.37
C VAL A 338 38.44 70.64 -6.62
N ARG A 339 39.16 70.74 -5.50
CA ARG A 339 39.45 72.05 -4.88
C ARG A 339 40.50 72.76 -5.72
N ALA A 340 40.24 74.03 -6.03
CA ALA A 340 41.20 74.92 -6.65
C ALA A 340 42.42 75.14 -5.73
N PRO A 341 43.62 75.35 -6.29
CA PRO A 341 44.82 75.65 -5.50
C PRO A 341 44.82 77.11 -5.02
N ASP A 342 45.32 77.30 -3.80
CA ASP A 342 45.67 78.62 -3.22
C ASP A 342 46.99 79.16 -3.78
#